data_AF-A0A131Z9D1-F1
#
_entry.id   AF-A0A131Z9D1-F1
#
_cell.length_a   1.000
_cell.length_b   1.000
_cell.length_c   1.000
_cell.angle_alpha   90.00
_cell.angle_beta   90.00
_cell.angle_gamma   90.00
#
_symmetry.space_group_name_H-M   'P 1'
#
loop_
_entity.id
_entity.type
_entity.pdbx_description
1 polymer ?
#
loop_
_entity_poly.entity_id
_entity_poly.type
_entity_poly.pdbx_seq_one_letter_code
_entity_poly.pdbx_strand_id
1 'polypeptide(L)'
;LLHLIVHPDSANIAQSYPRFQLQLVRIFIWRNKKITPLKDGVFGWIEGRIYLHLSGNFFRSISGRIRMMGFLRHSVLILSIFLYCKCQGDDDSETDDTSVKAIYVKKLLNGTEPLIVFLANEGKRNHPICWWSHKTAYLHPGFQHNLTYFRKDEQGRRKGDAWQVRNTTYKVSRRRGWSTIGVKAFMGNGTIDDDISKVYDIVYTQAECFVMRTPLNESVNMTMDNNVLRKPPDNSRCLLWAPDTIDRKTQIECEREFFRTCNDIGIYPYRYRKRVCKNGEEE
;
A
#
# COMPACT_ATOMS: atom_id res chain seq x y z
N LEU A 1 31.08 9.72 16.59
CA LEU A 1 30.09 10.82 16.55
C LEU A 1 30.03 11.33 15.12
N LEU A 2 28.96 11.06 14.39
CA LEU A 2 28.84 11.45 12.97
C LEU A 2 28.12 12.81 12.89
N HIS A 3 28.75 13.82 12.30
CA HIS A 3 28.12 15.12 12.04
C HIS A 3 27.56 15.14 10.62
N LEU A 4 26.24 15.37 10.48
CA LEU A 4 25.55 15.36 9.20
C LEU A 4 25.08 16.78 8.88
N ILE A 5 25.60 17.34 7.78
CA ILE A 5 25.24 18.67 7.25
C ILE A 5 24.55 18.43 5.90
N VAL A 6 23.29 18.82 5.78
CA VAL A 6 22.48 18.60 4.57
C VAL A 6 22.33 19.91 3.79
N HIS A 7 22.66 19.89 2.50
CA HIS A 7 22.52 21.02 1.59
C HIS A 7 21.20 20.90 0.78
N PRO A 8 20.47 22.00 0.53
CA PRO A 8 19.12 21.93 -0.05
C PRO A 8 18.99 21.40 -1.49
N ASP A 9 20.07 21.23 -2.27
CA ASP A 9 19.96 21.01 -3.73
C ASP A 9 20.52 19.68 -4.26
N SER A 10 20.45 18.58 -3.50
CA SER A 10 20.94 17.27 -3.99
C SER A 10 19.82 16.25 -4.20
N ALA A 11 19.44 16.03 -5.46
CA ALA A 11 18.52 15.00 -5.90
C ALA A 11 19.21 14.01 -6.88
N ASN A 12 18.94 12.73 -6.64
CA ASN A 12 19.16 11.55 -7.50
C ASN A 12 20.59 11.02 -7.70
N ILE A 13 20.82 9.76 -7.26
CA ILE A 13 21.45 8.62 -7.98
C ILE A 13 21.46 7.42 -7.00
N ALA A 14 21.06 6.22 -7.46
CA ALA A 14 21.01 4.99 -6.65
C ALA A 14 22.13 4.01 -7.02
N GLN A 15 22.92 3.56 -6.04
CA GLN A 15 23.77 2.35 -6.10
C GLN A 15 23.89 1.71 -4.70
N SER A 16 23.94 0.38 -4.65
CA SER A 16 23.81 -0.47 -3.47
C SER A 16 25.16 -0.96 -2.89
N TYR A 17 25.38 -0.80 -1.58
CA TYR A 17 26.50 -1.40 -0.81
C TYR A 17 26.09 -1.66 0.68
N PRO A 18 26.85 -2.48 1.45
CA PRO A 18 26.32 -3.18 2.62
C PRO A 18 26.26 -2.36 3.93
N ARG A 19 25.50 -2.91 4.88
CA ARG A 19 25.01 -2.33 6.15
C ARG A 19 26.12 -1.87 7.11
N PHE A 20 25.99 -0.65 7.65
CA PHE A 20 26.62 -0.23 8.91
C PHE A 20 25.56 0.22 9.92
N GLN A 21 25.73 -0.14 11.21
CA GLN A 21 24.94 0.42 12.31
C GLN A 21 25.54 1.74 12.76
N LEU A 22 24.74 2.81 12.77
CA LEU A 22 25.09 4.11 13.33
C LEU A 22 24.20 4.37 14.55
N GLN A 23 24.77 4.27 15.75
CA GLN A 23 24.20 4.85 16.97
C GLN A 23 24.79 6.25 17.15
N LEU A 24 23.91 7.24 17.36
CA LEU A 24 24.17 8.68 17.57
C LEU A 24 24.53 9.51 16.33
N VAL A 25 23.51 10.09 15.71
CA VAL A 25 23.62 11.18 14.71
C VAL A 25 23.00 12.45 15.28
N ARG A 26 23.74 13.56 15.28
CA ARG A 26 23.20 14.91 15.51
C ARG A 26 23.04 15.61 14.16
N ILE A 27 21.84 16.09 13.85
CA ILE A 27 21.51 16.73 12.58
C ILE A 27 21.58 18.26 12.75
N PHE A 28 22.30 18.92 11.86
CA PHE A 28 22.41 20.37 11.80
C PHE A 28 21.87 20.89 10.48
N ILE A 29 21.07 21.97 10.53
CA ILE A 29 20.59 22.66 9.32
C ILE A 29 21.51 23.84 9.04
N TRP A 30 21.94 23.98 7.79
CA TRP A 30 22.69 25.14 7.32
C TRP A 30 21.76 26.06 6.52
N ARG A 31 21.53 27.27 7.03
CA ARG A 31 20.75 28.33 6.35
C ARG A 31 21.39 29.68 6.62
N ASN A 32 21.47 30.54 5.60
CA ASN A 32 22.02 31.90 5.70
C ASN A 32 23.39 31.99 6.40
N LYS A 33 24.32 31.10 6.04
CA LYS A 33 25.68 31.00 6.62
C LYS A 33 25.72 30.76 8.14
N LYS A 34 24.61 30.38 8.80
CA LYS A 34 24.57 30.00 10.22
C LYS A 34 24.16 28.55 10.38
N ILE A 35 24.79 27.88 11.35
CA ILE A 35 24.46 26.51 11.78
C ILE A 35 23.59 26.62 13.02
N THR A 36 22.38 26.08 12.97
CA THR A 36 21.47 26.01 14.11
C THR A 36 21.22 24.55 14.51
N PRO A 37 21.44 24.17 15.78
CA PRO A 37 21.03 22.86 16.29
C PRO A 37 19.49 22.79 16.32
N LEU A 38 18.93 21.67 15.89
CA LEU A 38 17.53 21.36 16.09
C LEU A 38 17.29 21.09 17.58
N LYS A 39 16.16 21.59 18.13
CA LYS A 39 15.74 21.27 19.50
C LYS A 39 15.50 19.76 19.62
N ASP A 40 15.96 19.18 20.72
CA ASP A 40 15.67 17.79 21.06
C ASP A 40 14.15 17.57 21.10
N GLY A 41 13.66 16.51 20.43
CA GLY A 41 12.25 16.14 20.41
C GLY A 41 11.48 16.37 19.10
N VAL A 42 12.07 16.97 18.06
CA VAL A 42 11.38 17.19 16.76
C VAL A 42 11.11 15.89 15.99
N PHE A 43 11.78 14.78 16.35
CA PHE A 43 11.54 13.46 15.78
C PHE A 43 11.40 12.40 16.89
N GLY A 44 10.44 12.58 17.79
CA GLY A 44 10.17 11.63 18.89
C GLY A 44 9.63 10.26 18.48
N TRP A 45 9.46 9.96 17.19
CA TRP A 45 8.83 8.72 16.71
C TRP A 45 9.50 8.10 15.47
N ILE A 46 10.76 8.44 15.17
CA ILE A 46 11.51 7.73 14.13
C ILE A 46 12.21 6.52 14.75
N GLU A 47 11.46 5.45 14.97
CA GLU A 47 12.05 4.13 15.18
C GLU A 47 12.49 3.56 13.81
N GLY A 48 13.81 3.56 13.61
CA GLY A 48 14.51 2.53 12.83
C GLY A 48 14.33 2.54 11.31
N ARG A 49 15.41 2.95 10.63
CA ARG A 49 15.79 2.69 9.22
C ARG A 49 15.32 3.73 8.19
N ILE A 50 16.02 4.86 8.16
CA ILE A 50 16.13 5.69 6.95
C ILE A 50 17.59 5.60 6.48
N TYR A 51 17.80 5.08 5.27
CA TYR A 51 19.10 5.10 4.59
C TYR A 51 19.31 6.49 3.99
N LEU A 52 20.29 7.22 4.49
CA LEU A 52 20.67 8.53 3.96
C LEU A 52 21.82 8.35 2.96
N HIS A 53 21.52 8.60 1.68
CA HIS A 53 22.49 8.57 0.57
C HIS A 53 23.15 9.94 0.47
N LEU A 54 24.48 10.00 0.54
CA LEU A 54 25.25 11.24 0.33
C LEU A 54 25.87 11.18 -1.08
N SER A 55 25.38 12.02 -1.98
CA SER A 55 25.96 12.22 -3.31
C SER A 55 27.35 12.84 -3.20
N GLY A 56 28.29 12.35 -4.02
CA GLY A 56 29.70 12.69 -3.96
C GLY A 56 30.01 14.18 -4.01
N ASN A 57 30.90 14.59 -3.11
CA ASN A 57 31.83 15.68 -3.34
C ASN A 57 33.22 15.18 -2.95
N PHE A 58 34.14 15.28 -3.91
CA PHE A 58 35.56 14.94 -3.77
C PHE A 58 36.16 15.72 -2.58
N PHE A 59 36.50 15.02 -1.49
CA PHE A 59 37.48 15.56 -0.55
C PHE A 59 38.87 15.44 -1.22
N ARG A 60 39.46 16.58 -1.59
CA ARG A 60 40.89 16.67 -1.92
C ARG A 60 41.66 16.16 -0.70
N SER A 61 42.16 14.94 -0.80
CA SER A 61 43.12 14.38 0.15
C SER A 61 44.41 15.19 0.13
N ILE A 62 44.86 15.53 1.31
CA ILE A 62 46.10 16.23 1.61
C ILE A 62 47.27 15.33 1.20
N SER A 63 48.22 15.94 0.48
CA SER A 63 49.48 15.39 -0.01
C SER A 63 50.18 14.40 0.95
N GLY A 64 50.39 13.18 0.47
CA GLY A 64 51.33 12.20 1.04
C GLY A 64 51.98 11.39 -0.07
N ARG A 65 53.30 11.55 -0.26
CA ARG A 65 54.13 10.87 -1.27
C ARG A 65 54.07 9.34 -1.09
N ILE A 66 53.70 8.60 -2.13
CA ILE A 66 54.11 7.20 -2.29
C ILE A 66 54.64 7.01 -3.71
N ARG A 67 55.91 6.58 -3.78
CA ARG A 67 56.70 6.38 -5.00
C ARG A 67 56.10 5.28 -5.87
N MET A 68 56.02 5.53 -7.18
CA MET A 68 55.90 4.48 -8.20
C MET A 68 57.24 3.75 -8.36
N MET A 69 57.23 2.43 -8.29
CA MET A 69 58.16 1.55 -9.00
C MET A 69 57.38 0.34 -9.50
N GLY A 70 57.41 0.13 -10.81
CA GLY A 70 56.67 -0.94 -11.46
C GLY A 70 57.30 -2.31 -11.25
N PHE A 71 56.48 -3.35 -11.40
CA PHE A 71 56.95 -4.69 -11.74
C PHE A 71 56.00 -5.38 -12.71
N LEU A 72 56.65 -6.18 -13.55
CA LEU A 72 56.23 -6.89 -14.74
C LEU A 72 54.97 -7.78 -14.63
N ARG A 73 54.30 -7.90 -15.78
CA ARG A 73 53.78 -9.11 -16.45
C ARG A 73 53.51 -10.32 -15.54
N HIS A 74 52.23 -10.71 -15.47
CA HIS A 74 51.67 -12.07 -15.73
C HIS A 74 50.33 -12.14 -15.01
N SER A 75 49.21 -12.25 -15.75
CA SER A 75 47.93 -12.75 -15.19
C SER A 75 46.99 -13.16 -16.32
N VAL A 76 47.15 -14.42 -16.71
CA VAL A 76 46.10 -15.43 -16.92
C VAL A 76 44.73 -14.92 -17.40
N LEU A 77 44.39 -15.32 -18.62
CA LEU A 77 43.05 -15.45 -19.17
C LEU A 77 42.06 -16.02 -18.12
N ILE A 78 41.19 -15.17 -17.61
CA ILE A 78 39.90 -15.59 -17.06
C ILE A 78 38.82 -15.01 -17.97
N LEU A 79 38.64 -15.67 -19.12
CA LEU A 79 37.43 -15.55 -19.92
C LEU A 79 36.36 -16.43 -19.26
N SER A 80 35.98 -16.11 -18.01
CA SER A 80 34.89 -16.79 -17.34
C SER A 80 33.58 -16.18 -17.83
N ILE A 81 32.94 -16.96 -18.70
CA ILE A 81 31.53 -16.98 -19.07
C ILE A 81 30.66 -16.32 -17.99
N PHE A 82 30.41 -15.01 -18.15
CA PHE A 82 29.23 -14.36 -17.60
C PHE A 82 28.13 -14.45 -18.67
N LEU A 83 27.72 -15.68 -18.98
CA LEU A 83 26.33 -15.93 -19.36
C LEU A 83 25.51 -15.63 -18.11
N TYR A 84 25.31 -14.33 -17.84
CA TYR A 84 24.22 -13.88 -17.01
C TYR A 84 22.96 -14.36 -17.73
N CYS A 85 22.47 -15.52 -17.30
CA CYS A 85 21.10 -15.91 -17.49
C CYS A 85 20.28 -14.74 -16.98
N LYS A 86 19.79 -13.89 -17.89
CA LYS A 86 18.67 -13.00 -17.61
C LYS A 86 17.46 -13.92 -17.43
N CYS A 87 17.38 -14.57 -16.28
CA CYS A 87 16.10 -14.88 -15.70
C CYS A 87 15.48 -13.52 -15.36
N GLN A 88 14.86 -12.88 -16.34
CA GLN A 88 13.76 -11.97 -16.09
C GLN A 88 12.62 -12.84 -15.52
N GLY A 89 12.80 -13.28 -14.28
CA GLY A 89 11.64 -13.53 -13.45
C GLY A 89 11.05 -12.16 -13.23
N ASP A 90 9.82 -11.94 -13.71
CA ASP A 90 8.99 -10.86 -13.20
C ASP A 90 8.99 -11.02 -11.68
N ASP A 91 9.81 -10.22 -11.01
CA ASP A 91 10.03 -10.34 -9.58
C ASP A 91 8.75 -9.80 -8.92
N ASP A 92 7.75 -10.68 -8.80
CA ASP A 92 6.51 -10.50 -8.06
C ASP A 92 6.78 -10.47 -6.53
N SER A 93 8.01 -10.10 -6.14
CA SER A 93 8.41 -9.94 -4.76
C SER A 93 7.58 -8.82 -4.12
N GLU A 94 6.79 -9.23 -3.14
CA GLU A 94 6.01 -8.34 -2.32
C GLU A 94 6.93 -7.68 -1.30
N THR A 95 7.18 -6.38 -1.46
CA THR A 95 8.05 -5.61 -0.57
C THR A 95 7.24 -4.71 0.34
N ASP A 96 7.81 -4.27 1.47
CA ASP A 96 7.13 -3.29 2.32
C ASP A 96 6.96 -1.97 1.58
N ASP A 97 5.77 -1.37 1.68
CA ASP A 97 5.47 -0.10 1.01
C ASP A 97 5.59 1.09 1.97
N THR A 98 6.47 2.03 1.61
CA THR A 98 6.76 3.27 2.34
C THR A 98 6.20 4.52 1.63
N SER A 99 5.36 4.35 0.60
CA SER A 99 4.70 5.47 -0.08
C SER A 99 3.75 6.21 0.88
N VAL A 100 3.49 7.49 0.58
CA VAL A 100 2.50 8.29 1.32
C VAL A 100 1.12 7.59 1.33
N LYS A 101 0.74 6.94 0.22
CA LYS A 101 -0.50 6.15 0.14
C LYS A 101 -0.49 5.00 1.16
N ALA A 102 0.58 4.22 1.17
CA ALA A 102 0.72 3.09 2.09
C ALA A 102 0.72 3.55 3.55
N ILE A 103 1.37 4.68 3.87
CA ILE A 103 1.39 5.26 5.22
C ILE A 103 -0.03 5.60 5.69
N TYR A 104 -0.85 6.26 4.86
CA TYR A 104 -2.23 6.60 5.24
C TYR A 104 -3.10 5.35 5.41
N VAL A 105 -3.00 4.37 4.50
CA VAL A 105 -3.77 3.11 4.64
C VAL A 105 -3.34 2.36 5.89
N LYS A 106 -2.03 2.21 6.15
CA LYS A 106 -1.51 1.60 7.38
C LYS A 106 -2.02 2.32 8.62
N LYS A 107 -2.08 3.66 8.61
CA LYS A 107 -2.62 4.45 9.72
C LYS A 107 -4.11 4.15 9.96
N LEU A 108 -4.91 4.09 8.90
CA LEU A 108 -6.35 3.78 8.99
C LEU A 108 -6.60 2.36 9.49
N LEU A 109 -5.89 1.36 8.96
CA LEU A 109 -5.97 -0.02 9.42
C LEU A 109 -5.48 -0.18 10.87
N ASN A 110 -4.46 0.57 11.27
CA ASN A 110 -3.93 0.53 12.63
C ASN A 110 -4.82 1.26 13.66
N GLY A 111 -5.78 2.05 13.19
CA GLY A 111 -6.68 2.87 14.00
C GLY A 111 -7.61 2.05 14.91
N THR A 112 -8.23 2.74 15.86
CA THR A 112 -9.23 2.17 16.77
C THR A 112 -10.65 2.30 16.24
N GLU A 113 -10.89 3.25 15.34
CA GLU A 113 -12.20 3.43 14.74
C GLU A 113 -12.47 2.34 13.70
N PRO A 114 -13.67 1.74 13.69
CA PRO A 114 -14.05 0.78 12.67
C PRO A 114 -14.13 1.43 11.29
N LEU A 115 -13.64 0.73 10.28
CA LEU A 115 -13.74 1.13 8.88
C LEU A 115 -14.96 0.47 8.24
N ILE A 116 -15.67 1.22 7.41
CA ILE A 116 -16.79 0.74 6.60
C ILE A 116 -16.53 0.97 5.12
N VAL A 117 -17.17 0.13 4.29
CA VAL A 117 -17.24 0.38 2.85
C VAL A 117 -18.40 1.33 2.58
N PHE A 118 -18.10 2.58 2.25
CA PHE A 118 -19.10 3.59 1.90
C PHE A 118 -19.69 3.38 0.51
N LEU A 119 -18.83 3.11 -0.46
CA LEU A 119 -19.20 2.83 -1.85
C LEU A 119 -18.47 1.59 -2.32
N ALA A 120 -19.14 0.79 -3.14
CA ALA A 120 -18.53 -0.30 -3.85
C ALA A 120 -19.07 -0.41 -5.27
N ASN A 121 -18.23 -0.87 -6.20
CA ASN A 121 -18.65 -1.45 -7.45
C ASN A 121 -18.19 -2.90 -7.47
N GLU A 122 -19.14 -3.82 -7.54
CA GLU A 122 -18.91 -5.26 -7.46
C GLU A 122 -19.14 -5.90 -8.83
N GLY A 123 -18.33 -6.90 -9.17
CA GLY A 123 -18.45 -7.65 -10.42
C GLY A 123 -19.59 -8.67 -10.41
N LYS A 124 -20.04 -9.12 -9.23
CA LYS A 124 -21.15 -10.07 -9.08
C LYS A 124 -22.34 -9.48 -8.37
N ARG A 125 -23.53 -10.00 -8.67
CA ARG A 125 -24.78 -9.59 -8.01
C ARG A 125 -24.85 -10.09 -6.57
N ASN A 126 -24.38 -11.30 -6.30
CA ASN A 126 -24.33 -11.92 -4.98
C ASN A 126 -23.10 -11.48 -4.17
N HIS A 127 -22.90 -10.17 -4.07
CA HIS A 127 -21.74 -9.57 -3.42
C HIS A 127 -21.98 -9.26 -1.94
N PRO A 128 -20.92 -9.01 -1.16
CA PRO A 128 -21.06 -8.58 0.22
C PRO A 128 -21.44 -7.10 0.32
N ILE A 129 -22.27 -6.77 1.29
CA ILE A 129 -22.78 -5.42 1.61
C ILE A 129 -22.58 -5.13 3.09
N CYS A 130 -22.71 -3.86 3.48
CA CYS A 130 -22.59 -3.42 4.87
C CYS A 130 -21.25 -3.84 5.51
N TRP A 131 -20.16 -3.82 4.75
CA TRP A 131 -18.84 -4.19 5.25
C TRP A 131 -18.44 -3.30 6.41
N TRP A 132 -17.95 -3.94 7.46
CA TRP A 132 -17.48 -3.29 8.67
C TRP A 132 -16.23 -4.02 9.17
N SER A 133 -15.13 -3.32 9.36
CA SER A 133 -13.84 -3.90 9.73
C SER A 133 -13.28 -3.21 10.94
N HIS A 134 -13.04 -3.96 12.01
CA HIS A 134 -12.50 -3.43 13.25
C HIS A 134 -11.23 -4.17 13.64
N LYS A 135 -10.18 -3.42 13.94
CA LYS A 135 -8.89 -3.97 14.33
C LYS A 135 -9.02 -4.72 15.66
N THR A 136 -8.42 -5.91 15.72
CA THR A 136 -8.37 -6.74 16.91
C THR A 136 -6.95 -6.88 17.44
N ALA A 137 -5.95 -6.95 16.56
CA ALA A 137 -4.55 -7.04 16.94
C ALA A 137 -3.62 -6.46 15.86
N TYR A 138 -2.39 -6.14 16.27
CA TYR A 138 -1.30 -5.90 15.34
C TYR A 138 -0.59 -7.23 15.05
N LEU A 139 -0.35 -7.57 13.79
CA LEU A 139 0.29 -8.81 13.39
C LEU A 139 1.35 -8.51 12.33
N HIS A 140 2.58 -8.19 12.75
CA HIS A 140 3.65 -7.79 11.83
C HIS A 140 3.84 -8.80 10.68
N PRO A 141 3.88 -8.37 9.40
CA PRO A 141 3.93 -6.98 8.90
C PRO A 141 2.56 -6.34 8.57
N GLY A 142 1.44 -6.87 9.05
CA GLY A 142 0.08 -6.40 8.80
C GLY A 142 -0.76 -6.14 10.06
N PHE A 143 -2.08 -6.13 9.86
CA PHE A 143 -3.09 -5.82 10.87
C PHE A 143 -4.16 -6.90 10.88
N GLN A 144 -4.50 -7.40 12.07
CA GLN A 144 -5.57 -8.35 12.25
C GLN A 144 -6.85 -7.63 12.63
N HIS A 145 -7.93 -7.94 11.93
CA HIS A 145 -9.24 -7.32 12.03
C HIS A 145 -10.32 -8.39 12.12
N ASN A 146 -11.45 -8.01 12.70
CA ASN A 146 -12.69 -8.73 12.54
C ASN A 146 -13.51 -8.02 11.47
N LEU A 147 -13.69 -8.67 10.33
CA LEU A 147 -14.48 -8.17 9.21
C LEU A 147 -15.87 -8.77 9.28
N THR A 148 -16.89 -7.93 9.28
CA THR A 148 -18.29 -8.33 9.25
C THR A 148 -19.01 -7.75 8.03
N TYR A 149 -19.94 -8.53 7.47
CA TYR A 149 -20.74 -8.11 6.32
C TYR A 149 -22.04 -8.94 6.22
N PHE A 150 -22.99 -8.47 5.42
CA PHE A 150 -24.08 -9.31 4.89
C PHE A 150 -23.79 -9.68 3.44
N ARG A 151 -24.34 -10.78 2.95
CA ARG A 151 -24.18 -11.18 1.54
C ARG A 151 -25.49 -10.99 0.80
N LYS A 152 -25.46 -10.59 -0.46
CA LYS A 152 -26.63 -10.64 -1.35
C LYS A 152 -26.82 -12.04 -1.97
N ASP A 153 -28.06 -12.42 -2.25
CA ASP A 153 -28.40 -13.60 -3.05
C ASP A 153 -28.27 -13.29 -4.56
N GLU A 154 -28.57 -14.26 -5.41
CA GLU A 154 -28.52 -14.11 -6.87
C GLU A 154 -29.61 -13.17 -7.41
N GLN A 155 -30.62 -12.87 -6.60
CA GLN A 155 -31.67 -11.88 -6.90
C GLN A 155 -31.27 -10.49 -6.42
N GLY A 156 -30.12 -10.34 -5.72
CA GLY A 156 -29.64 -9.08 -5.17
C GLY A 156 -30.28 -8.69 -3.84
N ARG A 157 -31.05 -9.58 -3.21
CA ARG A 157 -31.64 -9.40 -1.88
C ARG A 157 -30.65 -9.85 -0.81
N ARG A 158 -30.82 -9.37 0.42
CA ARG A 158 -29.98 -9.82 1.53
C ARG A 158 -30.20 -11.32 1.79
N LYS A 159 -29.11 -12.09 1.78
CA LYS A 159 -29.09 -13.54 2.03
C LYS A 159 -29.00 -13.80 3.53
N GLY A 160 -30.17 -14.03 4.14
CA GLY A 160 -30.31 -14.32 5.57
C GLY A 160 -30.02 -13.13 6.47
N ASP A 161 -30.32 -13.32 7.76
CA ASP A 161 -30.31 -12.21 8.72
C ASP A 161 -29.03 -12.11 9.54
N ALA A 162 -28.21 -13.16 9.55
CA ALA A 162 -27.00 -13.23 10.35
C ALA A 162 -25.80 -12.55 9.66
N TRP A 163 -25.07 -11.76 10.43
CA TRP A 163 -23.78 -11.21 10.02
C TRP A 163 -22.80 -12.33 9.70
N GLN A 164 -22.15 -12.22 8.56
CA GLN A 164 -20.97 -13.01 8.26
C GLN A 164 -19.78 -12.37 8.97
N VAL A 165 -19.06 -13.17 9.75
CA VAL A 165 -17.88 -12.72 10.52
C VAL A 165 -16.65 -13.45 10.01
N ARG A 166 -15.57 -12.71 9.74
CA ARG A 166 -14.30 -13.23 9.21
C ARG A 166 -13.12 -12.67 9.98
N ASN A 167 -12.29 -13.56 10.52
CA ASN A 167 -10.97 -13.16 11.02
C ASN A 167 -10.11 -12.80 9.81
N THR A 168 -9.68 -11.53 9.71
CA THR A 168 -9.11 -10.99 8.48
C THR A 168 -7.76 -10.34 8.76
N THR A 169 -6.76 -10.68 7.97
CA THR A 169 -5.45 -10.00 7.98
C THR A 169 -5.34 -9.08 6.78
N TYR A 170 -4.99 -7.83 7.06
CA TYR A 170 -4.67 -6.82 6.04
C TYR A 170 -3.16 -6.59 6.03
N LYS A 171 -2.54 -6.67 4.87
CA LYS A 171 -1.12 -6.36 4.67
C LYS A 171 -0.98 -5.32 3.56
N VAL A 172 -0.35 -4.20 3.86
CA VAL A 172 -0.06 -3.16 2.86
C VAL A 172 1.36 -3.35 2.37
N SER A 173 1.52 -3.44 1.05
CA SER A 173 2.77 -3.82 0.40
C SER A 173 2.88 -3.23 -0.99
N ARG A 174 4.05 -3.39 -1.61
CA ARG A 174 4.32 -2.93 -2.96
C ARG A 174 4.53 -4.13 -3.88
N ARG A 175 3.79 -4.17 -4.99
CA ARG A 175 3.91 -5.18 -6.05
C ARG A 175 4.08 -4.48 -7.39
N ARG A 176 5.14 -4.83 -8.15
CA ARG A 176 5.46 -4.22 -9.47
C ARG A 176 5.45 -2.68 -9.47
N GLY A 177 5.90 -2.07 -8.36
CA GLY A 177 5.94 -0.61 -8.18
C GLY A 177 4.63 0.04 -7.69
N TRP A 178 3.53 -0.71 -7.60
CA TRP A 178 2.22 -0.22 -7.15
C TRP A 178 1.98 -0.52 -5.67
N SER A 179 1.37 0.43 -4.97
CA SER A 179 0.88 0.21 -3.60
C SER A 179 -0.34 -0.70 -3.62
N THR A 180 -0.30 -1.75 -2.82
CA THR A 180 -1.32 -2.80 -2.77
C THR A 180 -1.72 -3.10 -1.34
N ILE A 181 -2.91 -3.69 -1.18
CA ILE A 181 -3.40 -4.23 0.08
C ILE A 181 -3.83 -5.68 -0.14
N GLY A 182 -3.10 -6.60 0.48
CA GLY A 182 -3.46 -8.01 0.58
C GLY A 182 -4.45 -8.22 1.71
N VAL A 183 -5.62 -8.78 1.39
CA VAL A 183 -6.67 -9.17 2.32
C VAL A 183 -6.70 -10.69 2.37
N LYS A 184 -6.52 -11.27 3.56
CA LYS A 184 -6.71 -12.70 3.81
C LYS A 184 -7.76 -12.90 4.89
N ALA A 185 -8.92 -13.41 4.51
CA ALA A 185 -10.05 -13.62 5.40
C ALA A 185 -10.26 -15.12 5.66
N PHE A 186 -10.50 -15.46 6.92
CA PHE A 186 -10.71 -16.83 7.36
C PHE A 186 -12.13 -17.00 7.90
N MET A 187 -12.76 -18.10 7.50
CA MET A 187 -14.06 -18.56 8.01
C MET A 187 -13.91 -19.14 9.42
N GLY A 188 -15.02 -19.37 10.12
CA GLY A 188 -15.01 -19.88 11.50
C GLY A 188 -14.35 -21.26 11.66
N ASN A 189 -14.27 -22.04 10.59
CA ASN A 189 -13.56 -23.33 10.54
C ASN A 189 -12.06 -23.19 10.18
N GLY A 190 -11.53 -21.96 10.06
CA GLY A 190 -10.13 -21.69 9.71
C GLY A 190 -9.78 -21.75 8.22
N THR A 191 -10.73 -22.11 7.34
CA THR A 191 -10.50 -22.10 5.89
C THR A 191 -10.56 -20.68 5.32
N ILE A 192 -9.87 -20.45 4.21
CA ILE A 192 -9.83 -19.14 3.54
C ILE A 192 -11.17 -18.86 2.85
N ASP A 193 -11.69 -17.64 3.00
CA ASP A 193 -12.84 -17.15 2.24
C ASP A 193 -12.34 -16.51 0.93
N ASP A 194 -12.38 -17.26 -0.17
CA ASP A 194 -11.81 -16.87 -1.48
C ASP A 194 -12.53 -15.68 -2.15
N ASP A 195 -13.79 -15.41 -1.78
CA ASP A 195 -14.52 -14.24 -2.31
C ASP A 195 -14.00 -12.92 -1.71
N ILE A 196 -13.56 -13.00 -0.44
CA ILE A 196 -13.06 -11.86 0.32
C ILE A 196 -11.54 -11.72 0.16
N SER A 197 -10.83 -12.86 0.14
CA SER A 197 -9.37 -12.92 0.17
C SER A 197 -8.75 -12.59 -1.18
N LYS A 198 -8.19 -11.38 -1.31
CA LYS A 198 -7.67 -10.83 -2.58
C LYS A 198 -6.56 -9.83 -2.32
N VAL A 199 -5.78 -9.55 -3.36
CA VAL A 199 -4.87 -8.40 -3.40
C VAL A 199 -5.54 -7.30 -4.21
N TYR A 200 -5.55 -6.08 -3.68
CA TYR A 200 -6.12 -4.90 -4.34
C TYR A 200 -5.04 -3.84 -4.56
N ASP A 201 -5.14 -3.10 -5.65
CA ASP A 201 -4.38 -1.88 -5.87
C ASP A 201 -4.96 -0.74 -5.01
N ILE A 202 -4.08 0.03 -4.37
CA ILE A 202 -4.45 1.25 -3.64
C ILE A 202 -4.37 2.43 -4.62
N VAL A 203 -5.53 2.86 -5.13
CA VAL A 203 -5.59 3.87 -6.19
C VAL A 203 -5.67 5.28 -5.66
N TYR A 204 -6.34 5.48 -4.53
CA TYR A 204 -6.49 6.79 -3.89
C TYR A 204 -6.42 6.68 -2.37
N THR A 205 -5.88 7.71 -1.71
CA THR A 205 -5.78 7.79 -0.25
C THR A 205 -5.86 9.23 0.21
N GLN A 206 -6.54 9.45 1.32
CA GLN A 206 -6.52 10.68 2.11
C GLN A 206 -6.37 10.30 3.60
N ALA A 207 -6.36 11.29 4.49
CA ALA A 207 -6.17 11.05 5.92
C ALA A 207 -7.24 10.15 6.55
N GLU A 208 -8.48 10.18 6.01
CA GLU A 208 -9.65 9.50 6.58
C GLU A 208 -10.29 8.48 5.63
N CYS A 209 -9.74 8.27 4.44
CA CYS A 209 -10.31 7.33 3.49
C CYS A 209 -9.26 6.75 2.53
N PHE A 210 -9.59 5.63 1.91
CA PHE A 210 -8.84 5.11 0.78
C PHE A 210 -9.75 4.35 -0.18
N VAL A 211 -9.36 4.34 -1.45
CA VAL A 211 -10.00 3.55 -2.49
C VAL A 211 -9.04 2.44 -2.90
N MET A 212 -9.56 1.22 -2.88
CA MET A 212 -8.85 0.03 -3.34
C MET A 212 -9.63 -0.69 -4.41
N ARG A 213 -8.95 -1.29 -5.38
CA ARG A 213 -9.62 -2.01 -6.47
C ARG A 213 -8.88 -3.24 -6.95
N THR A 214 -9.60 -4.17 -7.57
CA THR A 214 -8.99 -5.29 -8.27
C THR A 214 -8.04 -4.76 -9.35
N PRO A 215 -6.83 -5.35 -9.51
CA PRO A 215 -5.92 -4.99 -10.58
C PRO A 215 -6.60 -5.04 -11.95
N LEU A 216 -6.29 -4.09 -12.85
CA LEU A 216 -7.01 -3.96 -14.14
C LEU A 216 -6.88 -5.21 -15.00
N ASN A 217 -5.69 -5.83 -14.98
CA ASN A 217 -5.39 -7.06 -15.70
C ASN A 217 -6.15 -8.28 -15.18
N GLU A 218 -6.71 -8.22 -13.97
CA GLU A 218 -7.55 -9.27 -13.38
C GLU A 218 -9.06 -8.97 -13.53
N SER A 219 -9.40 -7.79 -14.07
CA SER A 219 -10.80 -7.41 -14.33
C SER A 219 -11.19 -7.76 -15.76
N VAL A 220 -12.43 -8.21 -15.96
CA VAL A 220 -12.90 -8.52 -17.31
C VAL A 220 -13.23 -7.23 -18.05
N ASN A 221 -12.73 -7.13 -19.28
CA ASN A 221 -12.97 -5.97 -20.15
C ASN A 221 -14.41 -5.93 -20.64
N MET A 222 -14.84 -4.74 -21.06
CA MET A 222 -16.11 -4.58 -21.75
C MET A 222 -16.11 -5.38 -23.06
N THR A 223 -17.21 -6.07 -23.32
CA THR A 223 -17.48 -6.83 -24.53
C THR A 223 -18.66 -6.22 -25.28
N MET A 224 -18.65 -6.28 -26.60
CA MET A 224 -19.83 -5.95 -27.42
C MET A 224 -20.79 -7.13 -27.39
N ASP A 225 -21.99 -6.92 -26.83
CA ASP A 225 -23.10 -7.87 -26.89
C ASP A 225 -24.30 -7.15 -27.54
N ASN A 226 -24.73 -7.64 -28.70
CA ASN A 226 -25.84 -7.04 -29.47
C ASN A 226 -25.68 -5.53 -29.74
N ASN A 227 -24.48 -5.08 -30.13
CA ASN A 227 -24.11 -3.66 -30.32
C ASN A 227 -24.22 -2.79 -29.06
N VAL A 228 -24.36 -3.40 -27.87
CA VAL A 228 -24.31 -2.71 -26.58
C VAL A 228 -23.01 -3.11 -25.88
N LEU A 229 -22.25 -2.10 -25.46
CA LEU A 229 -21.03 -2.31 -24.68
C LEU A 229 -21.43 -2.78 -23.27
N ARG A 230 -21.11 -4.04 -22.92
CA ARG A 230 -21.46 -4.66 -21.63
C ARG A 230 -20.24 -5.31 -21.00
N LYS A 231 -20.06 -5.11 -19.70
CA LYS A 231 -19.07 -5.85 -18.91
C LYS A 231 -19.75 -7.09 -18.31
N PRO A 232 -19.25 -8.31 -18.56
CA PRO A 232 -19.81 -9.51 -17.96
C PRO A 232 -19.53 -9.55 -16.45
N PRO A 233 -20.34 -10.28 -15.66
CA PRO A 233 -20.06 -10.47 -14.24
C PRO A 233 -18.71 -11.15 -14.02
N ASP A 234 -17.91 -10.61 -13.10
CA ASP A 234 -16.59 -11.13 -12.74
C ASP A 234 -16.34 -11.02 -11.23
N ASN A 235 -15.16 -11.44 -10.76
CA ASN A 235 -14.81 -11.27 -9.34
C ASN A 235 -14.15 -9.90 -9.05
N SER A 236 -14.29 -8.90 -9.93
CA SER A 236 -13.69 -7.58 -9.73
C SER A 236 -14.45 -6.77 -8.69
N ARG A 237 -13.75 -5.87 -8.03
CA ARG A 237 -14.31 -5.03 -6.97
C ARG A 237 -13.54 -3.72 -6.86
N CYS A 238 -14.26 -2.62 -6.65
CA CYS A 238 -13.70 -1.33 -6.27
C CYS A 238 -14.38 -0.88 -4.98
N LEU A 239 -13.62 -0.57 -3.93
CA LEU A 239 -14.14 -0.24 -2.59
C LEU A 239 -13.60 1.10 -2.10
N LEU A 240 -14.49 1.95 -1.60
CA LEU A 240 -14.15 3.13 -0.80
C LEU A 240 -14.30 2.80 0.68
N TRP A 241 -13.18 2.81 1.41
CA TRP A 241 -13.13 2.61 2.86
C TRP A 241 -12.94 3.93 3.58
N ALA A 242 -13.68 4.11 4.68
CA ALA A 242 -13.55 5.23 5.61
C ALA A 242 -14.23 4.88 6.95
N PRO A 243 -13.94 5.56 8.06
CA PRO A 243 -14.69 5.40 9.30
C PRO A 243 -16.12 5.98 9.20
N ASP A 244 -17.09 5.44 9.96
CA ASP A 244 -18.50 5.94 10.00
C ASP A 244 -18.60 7.40 10.49
N THR A 245 -17.52 7.92 11.08
CA THR A 245 -17.35 9.26 11.67
C THR A 245 -16.67 10.27 10.74
N ILE A 246 -16.31 9.87 9.51
CA ILE A 246 -15.62 10.74 8.54
C ILE A 246 -16.33 12.09 8.36
N ASP A 247 -15.55 13.17 8.32
CA ASP A 247 -16.10 14.50 8.04
C ASP A 247 -16.78 14.56 6.66
N ARG A 248 -17.90 15.30 6.57
CA ARG A 248 -18.72 15.36 5.37
C ARG A 248 -17.95 15.91 4.16
N LYS A 249 -17.05 16.88 4.35
CA LYS A 249 -16.25 17.45 3.27
C LYS A 249 -15.26 16.41 2.74
N THR A 250 -14.53 15.74 3.64
CA THR A 250 -13.61 14.66 3.27
C THR A 250 -14.35 13.53 2.56
N GLN A 251 -15.52 13.13 3.07
CA GLN A 251 -16.36 12.11 2.43
C GLN A 251 -16.69 12.46 0.97
N ILE A 252 -17.12 13.70 0.67
CA ILE A 252 -17.44 14.12 -0.69
C ILE A 252 -16.22 14.03 -1.62
N GLU A 253 -15.03 14.40 -1.13
CA GLU A 253 -13.78 14.30 -1.90
C GLU A 253 -13.45 12.84 -2.22
N CYS A 254 -13.54 11.96 -1.21
CA CYS A 254 -13.31 10.52 -1.38
C CYS A 254 -14.32 9.87 -2.34
N GLU A 255 -15.61 10.24 -2.26
CA GLU A 255 -16.64 9.75 -3.18
C GLU A 255 -16.37 10.19 -4.62
N ARG A 256 -15.93 11.44 -4.84
CA ARG A 256 -15.56 11.93 -6.17
C ARG A 256 -14.41 11.11 -6.77
N GLU A 257 -13.39 10.82 -5.97
CA GLU A 257 -12.24 10.03 -6.41
C GLU A 257 -12.60 8.57 -6.66
N PHE A 258 -13.51 8.01 -5.86
CA PHE A 258 -14.11 6.70 -6.14
C PHE A 258 -14.77 6.68 -7.51
N PHE A 259 -15.68 7.60 -7.82
CA PHE A 259 -16.35 7.62 -9.13
C PHE A 259 -15.39 7.85 -10.30
N ARG A 260 -14.29 8.59 -10.09
CA ARG A 260 -13.25 8.79 -11.10
C ARG A 260 -12.43 7.54 -11.38
N THR A 261 -12.14 6.74 -10.35
CA THR A 261 -11.18 5.62 -10.42
C THR A 261 -11.81 4.24 -10.54
N CYS A 262 -13.12 4.12 -10.28
CA CYS A 262 -13.87 2.87 -10.27
C CYS A 262 -14.89 2.74 -11.42
N ASN A 263 -14.89 3.66 -12.39
CA ASN A 263 -15.91 3.71 -13.45
C ASN A 263 -15.91 2.49 -14.39
N ASP A 264 -14.80 1.78 -14.47
CA ASP A 264 -14.58 0.61 -15.32
C ASP A 264 -14.50 -0.72 -14.55
N ILE A 265 -14.62 -0.69 -13.22
CA ILE A 265 -14.57 -1.87 -12.35
C ILE A 265 -15.95 -2.20 -11.81
N GLY A 266 -16.31 -3.49 -11.88
CA GLY A 266 -17.61 -3.98 -11.45
C GLY A 266 -18.78 -3.44 -12.29
N ILE A 267 -19.97 -3.95 -12.02
CA ILE A 267 -21.23 -3.51 -12.67
C ILE A 267 -22.38 -3.34 -11.67
N TYR A 268 -22.22 -3.85 -10.44
CA TYR A 268 -23.22 -3.76 -9.38
C TYR A 268 -22.78 -2.72 -8.35
N PRO A 269 -23.32 -1.50 -8.39
CA PRO A 269 -22.99 -0.48 -7.41
C PRO A 269 -23.63 -0.80 -6.06
N TYR A 270 -22.95 -0.40 -5.00
CA TYR A 270 -23.45 -0.43 -3.64
C TYR A 270 -23.07 0.86 -2.93
N ARG A 271 -24.00 1.37 -2.11
CA ARG A 271 -23.78 2.53 -1.24
C ARG A 271 -24.25 2.17 0.16
N TYR A 272 -23.38 2.40 1.14
CA TYR A 272 -23.72 2.21 2.54
C TYR A 272 -24.88 3.11 2.95
N ARG A 273 -25.89 2.49 3.53
CA ARG A 273 -27.03 3.16 4.14
C ARG A 273 -27.14 2.67 5.58
N LYS A 274 -26.92 3.57 6.54
CA LYS A 274 -26.95 3.26 7.98
C LYS A 274 -28.25 2.57 8.41
N ARG A 275 -29.39 2.98 7.86
CA ARG A 275 -30.71 2.37 8.13
C ARG A 275 -30.78 0.92 7.68
N VAL A 276 -30.38 0.63 6.44
CA VAL A 276 -30.34 -0.74 5.89
C VAL A 276 -29.37 -1.62 6.69
N CYS A 277 -28.16 -1.11 6.95
CA CYS A 277 -27.10 -1.91 7.56
C CYS A 277 -27.24 -2.12 9.08
N LYS A 278 -27.80 -1.14 9.81
CA LYS A 278 -27.99 -1.26 11.28
C LYS A 278 -29.40 -1.75 11.66
N ASN A 279 -30.43 -1.38 10.90
CA ASN A 279 -31.82 -1.68 11.26
C ASN A 279 -32.45 -2.77 10.39
N GLY A 280 -31.80 -3.20 9.31
CA GLY A 280 -32.35 -4.24 8.41
C GLY A 280 -33.54 -3.80 7.58
N GLU A 281 -33.77 -2.50 7.43
CA GLU A 281 -34.80 -1.96 6.52
C GLU A 281 -34.48 -2.39 5.07
N GLU A 282 -35.50 -2.83 4.32
CA GLU A 282 -35.35 -3.24 2.91
C GLU A 282 -35.00 -2.05 2.01
N GLU A 283 -34.25 -2.32 0.93
CA GLU A 283 -33.54 -1.35 0.09
C GLU A 283 -34.42 -0.62 -0.94
#